data_AF-A0A4X1UTY5-F1
#
_entry.id   AF-A0A4X1UTY5-F1
#
_cell.length_a   1.000
_cell.length_b   1.000
_cell.length_c   1.000
_cell.angle_alpha   90.00
_cell.angle_beta   90.00
_cell.angle_gamma   90.00
#
_symmetry.space_group_name_H-M   'P 1'
#
loop_
_entity.id
_entity.type
_entity.pdbx_description
1 polymer ?
#
loop_
_entity_poly.entity_id
_entity_poly.type
_entity_poly.pdbx_seq_one_letter_code
_entity_poly.pdbx_strand_id
1 'polypeptide(L)'
;MGLLSILLLLTLFSPVKSGLASAEYHCVNLGGICRRDLCNTLEDQLGACKRRWKCCRAWWILLPVPTPIIYSDYQEPIKHKVK
;
A
#
# COMPACT_ATOMS: atom_id res chain seq x y z
N MET A 1 -33.61 -35.93 4.79
CA MET A 1 -33.10 -34.69 5.45
C MET A 1 -31.85 -34.19 4.73
N GLY A 2 -31.92 -33.92 3.41
CA GLY A 2 -30.70 -33.62 2.64
C GLY A 2 -30.95 -32.57 1.56
N LEU A 3 -31.92 -32.81 0.67
CA LEU A 3 -32.20 -31.91 -0.44
C LEU A 3 -32.60 -30.50 0.01
N LEU A 4 -33.50 -30.38 0.99
CA LEU A 4 -34.01 -29.09 1.47
C LEU A 4 -32.91 -28.23 2.08
N SER A 5 -31.94 -28.85 2.78
CA SER A 5 -30.81 -28.15 3.38
C SER A 5 -29.80 -27.68 2.32
N ILE A 6 -29.56 -28.49 1.28
CA ILE A 6 -28.71 -28.13 0.14
C ILE A 6 -29.32 -26.97 -0.65
N LEU A 7 -30.65 -27.01 -0.89
CA LEU A 7 -31.39 -25.93 -1.55
C LEU A 7 -31.31 -24.62 -0.75
N LEU A 8 -31.41 -24.69 0.58
CA LEU A 8 -31.30 -23.52 1.46
C LEU A 8 -29.90 -22.91 1.44
N LEU A 9 -28.85 -23.74 1.41
CA LEU A 9 -27.47 -23.28 1.29
C LEU A 9 -27.22 -22.58 -0.05
N LEU A 10 -27.76 -23.09 -1.15
CA LEU A 10 -27.64 -22.48 -2.48
C LEU A 10 -28.33 -21.12 -2.59
N THR A 11 -29.42 -20.88 -1.83
CA THR A 11 -30.11 -19.57 -1.81
C THR A 11 -29.48 -18.58 -0.84
N LEU A 12 -28.92 -19.05 0.28
CA LEU A 12 -28.19 -18.23 1.26
C LEU A 12 -26.85 -17.75 0.70
N PHE A 13 -26.11 -18.64 0.05
CA PHE A 13 -24.93 -18.29 -0.74
C PHE A 13 -25.38 -17.76 -2.10
N SER A 14 -26.01 -16.58 -2.08
CA SER A 14 -26.04 -15.73 -3.26
C SER A 14 -24.63 -15.69 -3.84
N PRO A 15 -24.45 -15.81 -5.17
CA PRO A 15 -23.13 -15.79 -5.78
C PRO A 15 -22.53 -14.43 -5.50
N VAL A 16 -21.82 -14.31 -4.38
CA VAL A 16 -20.94 -13.19 -4.11
C VAL A 16 -20.03 -13.25 -5.30
N LYS A 17 -20.19 -12.29 -6.21
CA LYS A 17 -19.20 -12.04 -7.23
C LYS A 17 -17.93 -11.76 -6.42
N SER A 18 -17.11 -12.77 -6.16
CA SER A 18 -15.66 -12.66 -6.05
C SER A 18 -15.16 -12.21 -7.42
N GLY A 19 -15.71 -11.08 -7.87
CA GLY A 19 -15.46 -10.48 -9.14
C GLY A 19 -14.13 -9.80 -8.98
N LEU A 20 -13.26 -10.06 -9.92
CA LEU A 20 -12.01 -9.34 -10.19
C LEU A 20 -12.05 -7.83 -9.84
N ALA A 21 -13.20 -7.17 -9.97
CA ALA A 21 -13.45 -5.79 -9.56
C ALA A 21 -13.19 -5.51 -8.07
N SER A 22 -13.45 -6.47 -7.18
CA SER A 22 -13.11 -6.38 -5.75
C SER A 22 -11.61 -6.30 -5.54
N ALA A 23 -10.81 -6.99 -6.34
CA ALA A 23 -9.35 -7.03 -6.19
C ALA A 23 -8.69 -5.72 -6.67
N GLU A 24 -9.19 -5.14 -7.76
CA GLU A 24 -8.77 -3.82 -8.24
C GLU A 24 -9.13 -2.72 -7.24
N TYR A 25 -10.38 -2.69 -6.76
CA TYR A 25 -10.83 -1.72 -5.76
C TYR A 25 -10.07 -1.86 -4.43
N HIS A 26 -9.84 -3.10 -3.98
CA HIS A 26 -9.05 -3.38 -2.78
C HIS A 26 -7.59 -2.89 -2.94
N CYS A 27 -6.98 -3.09 -4.11
CA CYS A 27 -5.63 -2.59 -4.38
C CYS A 27 -5.55 -1.06 -4.26
N VAL A 28 -6.51 -0.35 -4.88
CA VAL A 28 -6.57 1.12 -4.83
C VAL A 28 -6.84 1.62 -3.41
N ASN A 29 -7.71 0.93 -2.65
CA ASN A 29 -8.02 1.28 -1.27
C ASN A 29 -6.81 1.13 -0.32
N LEU A 30 -5.85 0.27 -0.67
CA LEU A 30 -4.56 0.15 0.03
C LEU A 30 -3.51 1.19 -0.41
N GLY A 31 -3.89 2.14 -1.29
CA GLY A 31 -2.96 3.10 -1.90
C GLY A 31 -2.01 2.45 -2.91
N GLY A 32 -2.38 1.30 -3.48
CA GLY A 32 -1.64 0.62 -4.52
C GLY A 32 -2.11 0.99 -5.93
N ILE A 33 -1.33 0.60 -6.93
CA ILE A 33 -1.61 0.74 -8.35
C ILE A 33 -1.55 -0.63 -9.03
N CYS A 34 -2.45 -0.86 -9.99
CA CYS A 34 -2.48 -2.09 -10.77
C CYS A 34 -1.57 -1.99 -11.99
N ARG A 35 -0.53 -2.82 -12.06
CA ARG A 35 0.39 -2.93 -13.22
C ARG A 35 0.17 -4.24 -13.97
N ARG A 36 0.37 -4.22 -15.29
CA ARG A 36 0.30 -5.43 -16.15
C ARG A 36 1.57 -6.29 -16.04
N ASP A 37 2.71 -5.64 -15.81
CA ASP A 37 4.01 -6.28 -15.74
C ASP A 37 4.39 -6.58 -14.28
N LEU A 38 5.63 -6.25 -13.89
CA LEU A 38 6.16 -6.38 -12.53
C LEU A 38 6.04 -5.03 -11.79
N CYS A 39 6.06 -5.10 -10.46
CA CYS A 39 6.20 -3.90 -9.63
C CYS A 39 7.61 -3.34 -9.76
N ASN A 40 7.76 -2.02 -9.65
CA ASN A 40 9.08 -1.39 -9.66
C ASN A 40 9.92 -1.86 -8.45
N THR A 41 11.23 -1.65 -8.50
CA THR A 41 12.14 -1.94 -7.36
C THR A 41 11.77 -1.16 -6.09
N LEU A 42 11.12 -0.01 -6.24
CA LEU A 42 10.61 0.84 -5.16
C LEU A 42 9.13 0.55 -4.81
N GLU A 43 8.57 -0.56 -5.31
CA GLU A 43 7.18 -0.98 -5.07
C GLU A 43 7.13 -2.43 -4.59
N ASP A 44 6.28 -2.72 -3.62
CA ASP A 44 5.99 -4.07 -3.14
C ASP A 44 4.81 -4.69 -3.90
N GLN A 45 4.92 -5.97 -4.26
CA GLN A 45 3.83 -6.74 -4.86
C GLN A 45 2.91 -7.31 -3.78
N LEU A 46 1.76 -6.68 -3.57
CA LEU A 46 0.78 -7.11 -2.55
C LEU A 46 -0.13 -8.26 -3.03
N GLY A 47 -0.39 -8.34 -4.34
CA GLY A 47 -1.34 -9.31 -4.88
C GLY A 47 -1.62 -9.15 -6.37
N ALA A 48 -2.81 -9.53 -6.81
CA ALA A 48 -3.26 -9.42 -8.20
C ALA A 48 -4.52 -8.56 -8.31
N CYS A 49 -4.60 -7.70 -9.33
CA CYS A 49 -5.79 -6.87 -9.59
C CYS A 49 -6.73 -7.50 -10.62
N LYS A 50 -6.14 -8.03 -11.71
CA LYS A 50 -6.84 -8.63 -12.86
C LYS A 50 -6.09 -9.86 -13.32
N ARG A 51 -6.65 -10.60 -14.28
CA ARG A 51 -5.94 -11.73 -14.91
C ARG A 51 -4.61 -11.22 -15.47
N ARG A 52 -3.50 -11.70 -14.88
CA ARG A 52 -2.10 -11.33 -15.19
C ARG A 52 -1.66 -9.93 -14.75
N TRP A 53 -2.47 -9.17 -14.00
CA TRP A 53 -2.07 -7.86 -13.46
C TRP A 53 -1.75 -7.98 -11.97
N LYS A 54 -0.72 -7.28 -11.53
CA LYS A 54 -0.22 -7.23 -10.15
C LYS A 54 -0.67 -5.95 -9.45
N CYS A 55 -0.93 -6.05 -8.16
CA CYS A 55 -1.13 -4.90 -7.27
C CYS A 55 0.22 -4.49 -6.67
N CYS A 56 0.67 -3.28 -6.98
CA CYS A 56 1.96 -2.73 -6.56
C CYS A 56 1.74 -1.55 -5.63
N ARG A 57 2.47 -1.47 -4.51
CA ARG A 57 2.37 -0.34 -3.56
C ARG A 57 3.75 0.22 -3.26
N ALA A 58 3.90 1.54 -3.31
CA ALA A 58 5.16 2.19 -2.95
C ALA A 58 5.49 1.91 -1.47
N TRP A 59 6.70 1.40 -1.21
CA TRP A 59 7.17 1.22 0.16
C TRP A 59 7.80 2.52 0.64
N TRP A 60 7.04 3.22 1.47
CA TRP A 60 7.42 4.48 2.11
C TRP A 60 8.73 4.39 2.94
N ILE A 61 9.17 3.17 3.27
CA ILE A 61 10.41 2.89 4.01
C ILE A 61 11.68 3.12 3.16
N LEU A 62 11.60 3.24 1.82
CA LEU A 62 12.75 3.65 1.00
C LEU A 62 12.89 5.13 0.71
N LEU A 63 11.94 5.96 1.12
CA LEU A 63 12.24 7.38 1.10
C LEU A 63 13.12 7.63 2.32
N PRO A 64 14.45 7.86 2.17
CA PRO A 64 15.20 8.39 3.28
C PRO A 64 14.48 9.68 3.64
N VAL A 65 13.94 9.78 4.85
CA VAL A 65 13.66 11.09 5.42
C VAL A 65 14.99 11.82 5.29
N PRO A 66 15.10 12.90 4.51
CA PRO A 66 16.34 13.63 4.44
C PRO A 66 16.50 14.22 5.84
N THR A 67 17.23 13.51 6.71
CA THR A 67 17.64 14.02 7.99
C THR A 67 18.45 15.25 7.64
N PRO A 68 17.94 16.46 7.96
CA PRO A 68 18.64 17.67 7.59
C PRO A 68 20.00 17.61 8.27
N ILE A 69 21.06 17.80 7.48
CA ILE A 69 22.41 17.91 7.99
C ILE A 69 22.41 19.21 8.80
N ILE A 70 22.27 19.11 10.12
CA ILE A 70 22.44 20.27 11.00
C ILE A 70 23.94 20.55 11.04
N TYR A 71 24.38 21.46 10.18
CA TYR A 71 25.62 22.19 10.41
C TYR A 71 25.37 23.04 11.65
N SER A 72 25.74 22.50 12.82
CA SER A 72 25.88 23.29 14.03
C SER A 72 27.07 24.23 13.80
N ASP A 73 26.84 25.32 13.09
CA ASP A 73 27.80 26.42 13.00
C ASP A 73 27.91 26.99 14.42
N TYR A 74 28.93 26.51 15.13
CA TYR A 74 29.22 26.91 16.49
C TYR A 74 29.56 28.40 16.46
N GLN A 75 28.58 29.25 16.78
CA GLN A 75 28.79 30.68 16.93
C GLN A 75 29.49 30.91 18.28
N GLU A 76 30.75 31.33 18.24
CA GLU A 76 31.47 31.69 19.46
C GLU A 76 30.75 32.85 20.20
N PRO A 77 30.65 32.79 21.55
CA PRO A 77 29.94 33.81 22.30
C PRO A 77 30.64 35.18 22.17
N ILE A 78 29.88 36.20 21.78
CA ILE A 78 30.36 37.58 21.65
C ILE A 78 30.87 38.06 23.00
N LYS A 79 32.20 38.18 23.16
CA LYS A 79 32.79 38.78 24.36
C LYS A 79 32.67 40.30 24.28
N HIS A 80 31.70 40.85 24.99
CA HIS A 80 31.64 42.30 25.21
C HIS A 80 32.86 42.74 26.02
N LYS A 81 33.70 43.62 25.44
CA LYS A 81 34.74 44.29 26.19
C LYS A 81 34.09 45.33 27.10
N VAL A 82 34.15 45.11 28.39
CA VAL A 82 33.82 46.11 29.42
C VAL A 82 34.86 47.23 29.30
N LYS A 83 34.38 48.47 29.14
CA LYS A 83 35.19 49.69 29.09
C LYS A 83 35.33 50.28 30.48
#